data_AF-A0A449BHV9-F1
#
_entry.id   AF-A0A449BHV9-F1
#
_cell.length_a   1.000
_cell.length_b   1.000
_cell.length_c   1.000
_cell.angle_alpha   90.00
_cell.angle_beta   90.00
_cell.angle_gamma   90.00
#
_symmetry.space_group_name_H-M   'P 1'
#
loop_
_entity.id
_entity.type
_entity.pdbx_description
1 polymer ?
#
loop_
_entity_poly.entity_id
_entity_poly.type
_entity_poly.pdbx_seq_one_letter_code
_entity_poly.pdbx_strand_id
1 'polypeptide(L)'
;MDYIWTPVVLIALLIVVTLLVILIDKFLGGGGERKITVNKNNVVTITGDDTALNALTNNKIFLPSSCGGKATCGTCKFRLIGDVEPPKSTELPFLSKEEIADGVRLSCQTKVTSDIECEVPASALNSKVYDAKVVEIEDLTHDIKRVRFEMKEDFNFKPGQYLQIQVPGIETVRAYSIASDSKDLKHPEVIIRLVPGGVATKFIHKAMIVGDKIKITGPFGEFFLQEKSNRPMIMIAGGSGMAPIRSIIFKMMDLGFPRKGTYFFGARTKKDLYYTEYFLDVAKKYPNFKFIPALSAPLPEDNWELEVGLITDVVRKFTDDLSGHEAYLCGSPGMIDACIKVLKEKGMPEEYIYFDKF
;
A
#
# COMPACT_ATOMS: atom_id res chain seq x y z
N MET A 1 22.06 -63.47 13.20
CA MET A 1 21.87 -62.36 14.17
C MET A 1 22.38 -61.05 13.57
N ASP A 2 22.45 -60.97 12.23
CA ASP A 2 23.34 -60.05 11.51
C ASP A 2 22.60 -58.96 10.73
N TYR A 3 21.26 -59.00 10.69
CA TYR A 3 20.43 -58.02 9.99
C TYR A 3 20.21 -56.71 10.77
N ILE A 4 20.59 -56.65 12.05
CA ILE A 4 20.48 -55.44 12.89
C ILE A 4 21.65 -54.48 12.66
N TRP A 5 22.83 -55.00 12.31
CA TRP A 5 24.03 -54.19 12.15
C TRP A 5 24.00 -53.30 10.91
N THR A 6 23.39 -53.77 9.82
CA THR A 6 23.27 -53.00 8.57
C THR A 6 22.55 -51.66 8.77
N PRO A 7 21.33 -51.59 9.34
CA PRO A 7 20.67 -50.31 9.60
C PRO A 7 21.40 -49.44 10.63
N VAL A 8 22.06 -50.02 11.64
CA VAL A 8 22.85 -49.27 12.63
C VAL A 8 24.04 -48.56 11.98
N VAL A 9 24.77 -49.26 11.11
CA VAL A 9 25.91 -48.67 10.37
C VAL A 9 25.43 -47.58 9.42
N LEU A 10 24.29 -47.77 8.76
CA LEU A 10 23.72 -46.80 7.82
C LEU A 10 23.25 -45.52 8.52
N ILE A 11 22.61 -45.64 9.69
CA ILE A 11 22.21 -44.50 10.53
C ILE A 11 23.46 -43.77 11.05
N ALA A 12 24.47 -44.50 11.54
CA ALA A 12 25.71 -43.90 12.02
C ALA A 12 26.42 -43.12 10.90
N LEU A 13 26.48 -43.67 9.69
CA LEU A 13 27.05 -42.99 8.52
C LEU A 13 26.27 -41.70 8.19
N LEU A 14 24.93 -41.75 8.19
CA LEU A 14 24.10 -40.57 7.93
C LEU A 14 24.30 -39.47 8.98
N ILE A 15 24.41 -39.83 10.26
CA ILE A 15 24.71 -38.90 11.35
C ILE A 15 26.08 -38.26 11.13
N VAL A 16 27.11 -39.04 10.80
CA VAL A 16 28.47 -38.53 10.54
C VAL A 16 28.49 -37.57 9.35
N VAL A 17 27.81 -37.91 8.25
CA VAL A 17 27.70 -37.03 7.08
C VAL A 17 26.98 -35.73 7.44
N THR A 18 25.89 -35.81 8.21
CA THR A 18 25.14 -34.62 8.63
C THR A 18 25.99 -33.73 9.54
N LEU A 19 26.73 -34.31 10.50
CA LEU A 19 27.64 -33.58 11.36
C LEU A 19 28.76 -32.91 10.57
N LEU A 20 29.33 -33.59 9.56
CA LEU A 20 30.33 -33.02 8.66
C LEU A 20 29.78 -31.84 7.87
N VAL A 21 28.56 -31.94 7.34
CA VAL A 21 27.91 -30.82 6.63
C VAL A 21 27.69 -29.63 7.56
N ILE A 22 27.22 -29.86 8.80
CA ILE A 22 27.04 -28.78 9.80
C ILE A 22 28.38 -28.13 10.16
N LEU A 23 29.45 -28.93 10.30
CA LEU A 23 30.78 -28.42 10.62
C LEU A 23 31.36 -27.59 9.48
N ILE A 24 31.19 -28.05 8.23
CA ILE A 24 31.59 -27.34 7.03
C ILE A 24 30.80 -26.03 6.90
N ASP A 25 29.48 -26.04 7.13
CA ASP A 25 28.64 -24.84 7.08
C ASP A 25 29.10 -23.79 8.10
N LYS A 26 29.35 -24.20 9.35
CA LYS A 26 29.93 -23.32 10.38
C LYS A 26 31.32 -22.79 10.00
N PHE A 27 32.18 -23.63 9.44
CA PHE A 27 33.56 -23.26 9.11
C PHE A 27 33.63 -22.32 7.89
N LEU A 28 32.69 -22.44 6.95
CA LEU A 28 32.54 -21.58 5.77
C LEU A 28 31.82 -20.26 6.08
N GLY A 29 31.52 -19.96 7.34
CA GLY A 29 30.89 -18.70 7.76
C GLY A 29 29.35 -18.71 7.78
N GLY A 30 28.73 -19.89 7.69
CA GLY A 30 27.32 -20.11 8.02
C GLY A 30 27.07 -19.84 9.50
N GLY A 31 26.88 -18.56 9.84
CA GLY A 31 26.70 -18.07 11.21
C GLY A 31 27.53 -16.85 11.60
N GLY A 32 28.33 -16.28 10.69
CA GLY A 32 28.99 -14.99 10.93
C GLY A 32 27.98 -13.85 11.11
N GLU A 33 28.30 -12.88 11.97
CA GLU A 33 27.56 -11.63 12.03
C GLU A 33 27.69 -10.89 10.70
N ARG A 34 26.57 -10.41 10.18
CA ARG A 34 26.50 -9.62 8.95
C ARG A 34 25.82 -8.29 9.22
N LYS A 35 26.25 -7.25 8.52
CA LYS A 35 25.73 -5.89 8.66
C LYS A 35 24.90 -5.49 7.45
N ILE A 36 23.73 -4.95 7.72
CA ILE A 36 22.89 -4.27 6.74
C ILE A 36 22.95 -2.78 7.06
N THR A 37 23.58 -2.00 6.19
CA THR A 37 23.61 -0.54 6.29
C THR A 37 22.43 0.04 5.53
N VAL A 38 21.46 0.60 6.24
CA VAL A 38 20.22 1.15 5.69
C VAL A 38 20.28 2.67 5.66
N ASN A 39 20.06 3.28 4.49
CA ASN A 39 20.06 4.73 4.27
C ASN A 39 21.33 5.40 4.84
N LYS A 40 22.50 4.79 4.61
CA LYS A 40 23.86 5.23 5.02
C LYS A 40 24.17 5.29 6.52
N ASN A 41 23.15 5.38 7.38
CA ASN A 41 23.35 5.65 8.81
C ASN A 41 22.84 4.55 9.75
N ASN A 42 21.85 3.75 9.34
CA ASN A 42 21.25 2.75 10.23
C ASN A 42 21.92 1.40 9.99
N VAL A 43 22.76 0.94 10.92
CA VAL A 43 23.41 -0.36 10.82
C VAL A 43 22.62 -1.39 11.61
N VAL A 44 22.18 -2.44 10.93
CA VAL A 44 21.49 -3.59 11.50
C VAL A 44 22.42 -4.79 11.46
N THR A 45 22.64 -5.43 12.61
CA THR A 45 23.40 -6.68 12.68
C THR A 45 22.45 -7.87 12.66
N ILE A 46 22.74 -8.85 11.82
CA ILE A 46 22.01 -10.13 11.79
C ILE A 46 22.95 -11.31 11.97
N THR A 47 22.41 -12.39 12.52
CA THR A 47 23.10 -13.67 12.67
C THR A 47 22.37 -14.74 11.87
N GLY A 48 23.10 -15.46 11.02
CA GLY A 48 22.54 -16.52 10.16
C GLY A 48 21.94 -16.00 8.85
N ASP A 49 21.48 -16.95 8.03
CA ASP A 49 20.95 -16.69 6.69
C ASP A 49 19.46 -16.37 6.76
N ASP A 50 19.10 -15.14 6.44
CA ASP A 50 17.71 -14.74 6.26
C ASP A 50 17.54 -13.87 5.01
N THR A 51 16.29 -13.68 4.60
CA THR A 51 15.93 -12.71 3.57
C THR A 51 16.09 -11.29 4.12
N ALA A 52 16.42 -10.34 3.25
CA ALA A 52 16.50 -8.94 3.64
C ALA A 52 15.17 -8.44 4.24
N LEU A 53 14.02 -8.93 3.76
CA LEU A 53 12.71 -8.59 4.33
C LEU A 53 12.61 -8.97 5.81
N ASN A 54 12.93 -10.22 6.16
CA ASN A 54 12.83 -10.69 7.53
C ASN A 54 13.90 -10.06 8.43
N ALA A 55 15.13 -9.96 7.93
CA ALA A 55 16.23 -9.30 8.62
C ALA A 55 15.88 -7.85 9.03
N LEU A 56 15.32 -7.07 8.10
CA LEU A 56 14.85 -5.71 8.34
C LEU A 56 13.65 -5.70 9.31
N THR A 57 12.66 -6.58 9.10
CA THR A 57 11.46 -6.66 9.94
C THR A 57 11.78 -6.96 11.40
N ASN A 58 12.69 -7.92 11.65
CA ASN A 58 13.16 -8.28 12.98
C ASN A 58 13.87 -7.11 13.70
N ASN A 59 14.41 -6.18 12.93
CA ASN A 59 15.06 -4.97 13.41
C ASN A 59 14.18 -3.72 13.31
N LYS A 60 12.85 -3.92 13.25
CA LYS A 60 11.83 -2.85 13.25
C LYS A 60 11.88 -1.93 12.03
N ILE A 61 12.44 -2.39 10.91
CA ILE A 61 12.38 -1.73 9.61
C ILE A 61 11.38 -2.52 8.76
N PHE A 62 10.19 -1.95 8.57
CA PHE A 62 9.09 -2.66 7.92
C PHE A 62 8.99 -2.27 6.45
N LEU A 63 9.44 -3.13 5.55
CA LEU A 63 9.10 -3.01 4.14
C LEU A 63 7.69 -3.55 3.90
N PRO A 64 6.89 -2.93 3.02
CA PRO A 64 5.55 -3.40 2.74
C PRO A 64 5.60 -4.80 2.10
N SER A 65 4.83 -5.74 2.65
CA SER A 65 4.76 -7.11 2.13
C SER A 65 3.37 -7.74 2.32
N SER A 66 2.53 -7.63 1.30
CA SER A 66 1.17 -8.21 1.31
C SER A 66 1.13 -9.74 1.13
N CYS A 67 2.24 -10.35 0.69
CA CYS A 67 2.33 -11.78 0.40
C CYS A 67 3.11 -12.59 1.43
N GLY A 68 3.66 -11.95 2.47
CA GLY A 68 4.50 -12.62 3.46
C GLY A 68 5.79 -13.20 2.87
N GLY A 69 6.35 -12.56 1.84
CA GLY A 69 7.62 -12.96 1.23
C GLY A 69 7.55 -14.03 0.13
N LYS A 70 6.36 -14.33 -0.38
CA LYS A 70 6.14 -15.32 -1.46
C LYS A 70 6.44 -14.80 -2.88
N ALA A 71 6.93 -13.57 -3.02
CA ALA A 71 7.18 -12.89 -4.30
C ALA A 71 5.99 -12.88 -5.27
N THR A 72 4.76 -12.68 -4.75
CA THR A 72 3.56 -12.60 -5.59
C THR A 72 2.94 -11.20 -5.66
N CYS A 73 3.48 -10.23 -4.93
CA CYS A 73 2.93 -8.88 -4.86
C CYS A 73 3.87 -7.75 -5.31
N GLY A 74 5.18 -7.99 -5.38
CA GLY A 74 6.15 -6.97 -5.82
C GLY A 74 6.28 -5.72 -4.94
N THR A 75 5.71 -5.69 -3.74
CA THR A 75 5.68 -4.47 -2.89
C THR A 75 6.93 -4.25 -2.06
N CYS A 76 7.66 -5.31 -1.72
CA CYS A 76 8.82 -5.26 -0.83
C CYS A 76 10.11 -4.76 -1.52
N LYS A 77 9.97 -3.79 -2.42
CA LYS A 77 11.08 -3.20 -3.18
C LYS A 77 12.00 -2.41 -2.26
N PHE A 78 13.30 -2.55 -2.52
CA PHE A 78 14.37 -1.76 -1.90
C PHE A 78 15.54 -1.68 -2.88
N ARG A 79 16.42 -0.70 -2.70
CA ARG A 79 17.57 -0.49 -3.58
C ARG A 79 18.83 -1.02 -2.91
N LEU A 80 19.58 -1.89 -3.58
CA LEU A 80 20.89 -2.32 -3.10
C LEU A 80 21.97 -1.38 -3.67
N ILE A 81 22.98 -1.09 -2.84
CA ILE A 81 24.10 -0.22 -3.20
C ILE A 81 25.36 -1.08 -3.38
N GLY A 82 26.10 -0.83 -4.47
CA GLY A 82 27.35 -1.53 -4.77
C GLY A 82 27.18 -2.57 -5.87
N ASP A 83 27.87 -3.71 -5.74
CA ASP A 83 27.79 -4.81 -6.69
C ASP A 83 26.53 -5.64 -6.44
N VAL A 84 25.53 -5.45 -7.30
CA VAL A 84 24.20 -6.06 -7.16
C VAL A 84 24.08 -7.22 -8.14
N GLU A 85 23.87 -8.43 -7.62
CA GLU A 85 23.59 -9.59 -8.45
C GLU A 85 22.38 -9.35 -9.37
N PRO A 86 22.22 -10.08 -10.48
CA PRO A 86 21.00 -9.99 -11.30
C PRO A 86 19.73 -10.43 -10.55
N PRO A 87 18.55 -9.86 -10.88
CA PRO A 87 17.26 -10.28 -10.33
C PRO A 87 16.95 -11.75 -10.61
N LYS A 88 16.34 -12.42 -9.63
CA LYS A 88 15.84 -13.79 -9.79
C LYS A 88 14.63 -13.78 -10.72
N SER A 89 14.34 -14.92 -11.34
CA SER A 89 13.15 -15.08 -12.21
C SER A 89 11.84 -14.75 -11.50
N THR A 90 11.76 -14.95 -10.19
CA THR A 90 10.61 -14.59 -9.34
C THR A 90 10.41 -13.09 -9.17
N GLU A 91 11.44 -12.28 -9.43
CA GLU A 91 11.40 -10.83 -9.27
C GLU A 91 11.07 -10.11 -10.58
N LEU A 92 11.51 -10.66 -11.72
CA LEU A 92 11.38 -10.05 -13.05
C LEU A 92 9.96 -9.54 -13.40
N PRO A 93 8.86 -10.23 -13.04
CA PRO A 93 7.52 -9.73 -13.35
C PRO A 93 7.15 -8.41 -12.66
N PHE A 94 7.88 -8.03 -11.61
CA PHE A 94 7.58 -6.87 -10.77
C PHE A 94 8.57 -5.72 -10.91
N LEU A 95 9.64 -5.89 -11.69
CA LEU A 95 10.72 -4.91 -11.82
C LEU A 95 10.79 -4.38 -13.25
N SER A 96 10.88 -3.06 -13.40
CA SER A 96 11.19 -2.42 -14.69
C SER A 96 12.68 -2.53 -15.03
N LYS A 97 13.05 -2.25 -16.28
CA LYS A 97 14.46 -2.26 -16.70
C LYS A 97 15.26 -1.18 -15.98
N GLU A 98 14.64 -0.02 -15.78
CA GLU A 98 15.21 1.12 -15.06
C GLU A 98 15.41 0.79 -13.58
N GLU A 99 14.42 0.14 -12.95
CA GLU A 99 14.53 -0.34 -11.57
C GLU A 99 15.68 -1.34 -11.41
N ILE A 100 15.82 -2.29 -12.32
CA ILE A 100 16.92 -3.28 -12.29
C ILE A 100 18.27 -2.56 -12.44
N ALA A 101 18.38 -1.60 -13.35
CA ALA A 101 19.60 -0.83 -13.57
C ALA A 101 19.99 0.05 -12.37
N ASP A 102 19.01 0.52 -11.60
CA ASP A 102 19.21 1.30 -10.37
C ASP A 102 19.47 0.41 -9.13
N GLY A 103 19.54 -0.92 -9.29
CA GLY A 103 19.82 -1.86 -8.21
C GLY A 103 18.59 -2.20 -7.35
N VAL A 104 17.38 -1.95 -7.84
CA VAL A 104 16.13 -2.30 -7.13
C VAL A 104 15.90 -3.81 -7.16
N ARG A 105 15.58 -4.38 -6.01
CA ARG A 105 15.32 -5.81 -5.79
C ARG A 105 14.09 -6.03 -4.92
N LEU A 106 13.60 -7.27 -4.87
CA LEU A 106 12.61 -7.67 -3.87
C LEU A 106 13.32 -8.18 -2.63
N SER A 107 13.22 -7.44 -1.52
CA SER A 107 13.84 -7.81 -0.24
C SER A 107 13.45 -9.20 0.29
N CYS A 108 12.28 -9.73 -0.08
CA CYS A 108 11.88 -11.09 0.30
C CYS A 108 12.59 -12.19 -0.50
N GLN A 109 13.22 -11.84 -1.64
CA GLN A 109 13.95 -12.77 -2.49
C GLN A 109 15.47 -12.58 -2.37
N THR A 110 15.93 -11.46 -1.85
CA THR A 110 17.34 -11.21 -1.55
C THR A 110 17.74 -11.90 -0.24
N LYS A 111 18.66 -12.87 -0.30
CA LYS A 111 19.29 -13.45 0.90
C LYS A 111 20.47 -12.59 1.33
N VAL A 112 20.65 -12.40 2.63
CA VAL A 112 21.78 -11.64 3.18
C VAL A 112 22.91 -12.60 3.54
N THR A 113 23.79 -12.86 2.59
CA THR A 113 24.94 -13.79 2.73
C THR A 113 26.25 -13.08 3.06
N SER A 114 26.34 -11.76 2.86
CA SER A 114 27.45 -10.89 3.23
C SER A 114 26.92 -9.57 3.80
N ASP A 115 27.83 -8.67 4.18
CA ASP A 115 27.46 -7.28 4.46
C ASP A 115 26.84 -6.65 3.21
N ILE A 116 25.76 -5.90 3.40
CA ILE A 116 25.04 -5.21 2.32
C ILE A 116 24.74 -3.77 2.73
N GLU A 117 24.68 -2.89 1.73
CA GLU A 117 24.16 -1.54 1.88
C GLU A 117 22.89 -1.41 1.04
N CYS A 118 21.85 -0.81 1.61
CA CYS A 118 20.57 -0.65 0.94
C CYS A 118 19.89 0.67 1.28
N GLU A 119 19.00 1.10 0.38
CA GLU A 119 18.09 2.20 0.59
C GLU A 119 16.64 1.71 0.64
N VAL A 120 15.92 2.20 1.64
CA VAL A 120 14.51 1.92 1.87
C VAL A 120 13.72 3.23 1.97
N PRO A 121 12.43 3.21 1.60
CA PRO A 121 11.56 4.38 1.78
C PRO A 121 11.53 4.84 3.24
N ALA A 122 11.43 6.15 3.45
CA ALA A 122 11.36 6.71 4.80
C ALA A 122 10.17 6.17 5.60
N SER A 123 9.08 5.76 4.93
CA SER A 123 7.95 5.09 5.60
C SER A 123 8.37 3.80 6.29
N ALA A 124 9.30 3.03 5.70
CA ALA A 124 9.73 1.75 6.25
C ALA A 124 10.46 1.88 7.59
N LEU A 125 11.13 3.01 7.82
CA LEU A 125 11.82 3.34 9.06
C LEU A 125 10.88 3.84 10.17
N ASN A 126 9.72 4.38 9.79
CA ASN A 126 8.77 5.00 10.73
C ASN A 126 7.56 4.10 11.04
N SER A 127 7.34 3.06 10.23
CA SER A 127 6.27 2.10 10.43
C SER A 127 6.41 1.32 11.73
N LYS A 128 5.27 1.02 12.35
CA LYS A 128 5.20 0.18 13.56
C LYS A 128 4.00 -0.76 13.48
N VAL A 129 4.01 -1.77 14.33
CA VAL A 129 2.86 -2.64 14.57
C VAL A 129 2.07 -2.08 15.75
N TYR A 130 0.77 -1.90 15.57
CA TYR A 130 -0.17 -1.37 16.53
C TYR A 130 -1.20 -2.43 16.87
N ASP A 131 -1.54 -2.53 18.15
CA ASP A 131 -2.77 -3.18 18.57
C ASP A 131 -3.93 -2.18 18.44
N ALA A 132 -4.99 -2.61 17.76
CA ALA A 132 -6.18 -1.82 17.53
C ALA A 132 -7.46 -2.62 17.86
N LYS A 133 -8.55 -1.89 18.06
CA LYS A 133 -9.89 -2.45 18.23
C LYS A 133 -10.82 -1.90 17.16
N VAL A 134 -11.69 -2.75 16.60
CA VAL A 134 -12.75 -2.27 15.71
C VAL A 134 -13.82 -1.57 16.55
N VAL A 135 -14.10 -0.30 16.26
CA VAL A 135 -15.08 0.50 17.00
C VAL A 135 -16.31 0.86 16.18
N GLU A 136 -16.19 0.87 14.86
CA GLU A 136 -17.31 1.16 13.97
C GLU A 136 -17.17 0.40 12.66
N ILE A 137 -18.29 -0.12 12.15
CA ILE A 137 -18.41 -0.70 10.81
C ILE A 137 -19.68 -0.11 10.19
N GLU A 138 -19.55 0.48 9.01
CA GLU A 138 -20.65 1.10 8.28
C GLU A 138 -20.69 0.56 6.84
N ASP A 139 -21.87 0.12 6.39
CA ASP A 139 -22.12 -0.18 4.98
C ASP A 139 -22.34 1.12 4.21
N LEU A 140 -21.41 1.44 3.30
CA LEU A 140 -21.48 2.65 2.47
C LEU A 140 -22.22 2.38 1.16
N THR A 141 -22.03 1.19 0.60
CA THR A 141 -22.74 0.70 -0.58
C THR A 141 -23.06 -0.79 -0.40
N HIS A 142 -23.63 -1.41 -1.43
CA HIS A 142 -23.85 -2.85 -1.46
C HIS A 142 -22.55 -3.70 -1.41
N ASP A 143 -21.39 -3.14 -1.74
CA ASP A 143 -20.10 -3.84 -1.76
C ASP A 143 -18.94 -3.05 -1.12
N ILE A 144 -19.18 -1.91 -0.48
CA ILE A 144 -18.16 -1.09 0.18
C ILE A 144 -18.54 -0.84 1.64
N LYS A 145 -17.59 -1.06 2.55
CA LYS A 145 -17.71 -0.75 3.98
C LYS A 145 -16.66 0.25 4.43
N ARG A 146 -17.02 1.13 5.37
CA ARG A 146 -16.07 1.84 6.23
C ARG A 146 -15.83 1.03 7.49
N VAL A 147 -14.56 0.91 7.88
CA VAL A 147 -14.17 0.35 9.18
C VAL A 147 -13.34 1.39 9.91
N ARG A 148 -13.73 1.69 11.15
CA ARG A 148 -13.02 2.59 12.05
C ARG A 148 -12.38 1.80 13.17
N PHE A 149 -11.11 2.09 13.43
CA PHE A 149 -10.34 1.46 14.49
C PHE A 149 -10.15 2.43 15.66
N GLU A 150 -9.84 1.89 16.83
CA GLU A 150 -9.31 2.61 17.98
C GLU A 150 -7.90 2.07 18.26
N MET A 151 -6.91 2.96 18.20
CA MET A 151 -5.50 2.64 18.37
C MET A 151 -5.10 2.87 19.83
N LYS A 152 -4.33 1.95 20.42
CA LYS A 152 -3.76 2.17 21.77
C LYS A 152 -2.78 3.34 21.80
N GLU A 153 -1.97 3.45 20.76
CA GLU A 153 -0.93 4.48 20.58
C GLU A 153 -1.31 5.44 19.45
N ASP A 154 -0.65 6.60 19.41
CA ASP A 154 -0.91 7.58 18.36
C ASP A 154 -0.40 7.07 17.00
N PHE A 155 -1.31 7.01 16.04
CA PHE A 155 -1.03 6.59 14.68
C PHE A 155 -0.83 7.82 13.80
N ASN A 156 0.42 8.24 13.66
CA ASN A 156 0.79 9.38 12.83
C ASN A 156 0.94 8.93 11.37
N PHE A 157 0.24 9.60 10.44
CA PHE A 157 0.31 9.30 9.01
C PHE A 157 0.14 10.57 8.16
N LYS A 158 0.63 10.51 6.93
CA LYS A 158 0.38 11.55 5.93
C LYS A 158 -0.90 11.24 5.13
N PRO A 159 -1.78 12.22 4.87
CA PRO A 159 -3.00 12.00 4.10
C PRO A 159 -2.70 11.41 2.73
N GLY A 160 -3.30 10.24 2.45
CA GLY A 160 -3.05 9.44 1.25
C GLY A 160 -2.33 8.11 1.52
N GLN A 161 -1.62 8.00 2.65
CA GLN A 161 -0.95 6.77 3.03
C GLN A 161 -1.93 5.63 3.34
N TYR A 162 -1.40 4.42 3.38
CA TYR A 162 -2.16 3.22 3.72
C TYR A 162 -1.62 2.53 4.96
N LEU A 163 -2.43 1.64 5.51
CA LEU A 163 -2.07 0.73 6.58
C LEU A 163 -2.25 -0.71 6.12
N GLN A 164 -1.62 -1.66 6.80
CA GLN A 164 -1.78 -3.08 6.56
C GLN A 164 -2.55 -3.72 7.69
N ILE A 165 -3.60 -4.48 7.36
CA ILE A 165 -4.38 -5.26 8.31
C ILE A 165 -3.93 -6.71 8.21
N GLN A 166 -3.56 -7.29 9.35
CA GLN A 166 -3.43 -8.74 9.49
C GLN A 166 -4.79 -9.34 9.80
N VAL A 167 -5.30 -10.19 8.91
CA VAL A 167 -6.62 -10.81 9.09
C VAL A 167 -6.52 -11.91 10.17
N PRO A 168 -7.31 -11.86 11.25
CA PRO A 168 -7.30 -12.88 12.29
C PRO A 168 -7.54 -14.29 11.73
N GLY A 169 -6.75 -15.26 12.21
CA GLY A 169 -6.90 -16.68 11.84
C GLY A 169 -6.33 -17.07 10.49
N ILE A 170 -5.78 -16.14 9.70
CA ILE A 170 -5.08 -16.43 8.44
C ILE A 170 -3.78 -15.62 8.33
N GLU A 171 -2.74 -16.20 7.75
CA GLU A 171 -1.45 -15.52 7.51
C GLU A 171 -1.52 -14.56 6.30
N THR A 172 -2.60 -13.77 6.23
CA THR A 172 -2.85 -12.85 5.12
C THR A 172 -2.85 -11.42 5.64
N VAL A 173 -1.95 -10.63 5.05
CA VAL A 173 -1.86 -9.19 5.28
C VAL A 173 -2.35 -8.46 4.03
N ARG A 174 -3.15 -7.41 4.20
CA ARG A 174 -3.62 -6.59 3.08
C ARG A 174 -3.50 -5.11 3.39
N ALA A 175 -3.10 -4.37 2.37
CA ALA A 175 -3.01 -2.91 2.39
C ALA A 175 -4.40 -2.29 2.17
N TYR A 176 -4.71 -1.26 2.95
CA TYR A 176 -5.91 -0.45 2.82
C TYR A 176 -5.55 1.01 3.08
N SER A 177 -5.90 1.87 2.13
CA SER A 177 -5.71 3.32 2.27
C SER A 177 -6.46 3.87 3.47
N ILE A 178 -5.82 4.81 4.16
CA ILE A 178 -6.41 5.50 5.29
C ILE A 178 -7.36 6.57 4.75
N ALA A 179 -8.59 6.56 5.25
CA ALA A 179 -9.69 7.40 4.81
C ALA A 179 -10.03 8.54 5.78
N SER A 180 -9.55 8.44 7.02
CA SER A 180 -9.83 9.42 8.08
C SER A 180 -8.96 10.68 7.94
N ASP A 181 -9.37 11.70 8.68
CA ASP A 181 -8.58 12.89 8.94
C ASP A 181 -7.28 12.53 9.70
N SER A 182 -6.15 13.12 9.29
CA SER A 182 -4.86 12.91 9.95
C SER A 182 -4.72 13.64 11.28
N LYS A 183 -5.67 14.50 11.67
CA LYS A 183 -5.76 15.05 13.03
C LYS A 183 -6.21 14.02 14.06
N ASP A 184 -7.01 13.03 13.67
CA ASP A 184 -7.47 11.98 14.57
C ASP A 184 -6.47 10.82 14.62
N LEU A 185 -5.46 10.98 15.47
CA LEU A 185 -4.36 10.02 15.63
C LEU A 185 -4.80 8.70 16.28
N LYS A 186 -5.99 8.66 16.88
CA LYS A 186 -6.49 7.48 17.62
C LYS A 186 -7.44 6.64 16.79
N HIS A 187 -8.02 7.17 15.72
CA HIS A 187 -9.05 6.46 14.99
C HIS A 187 -8.89 6.49 13.47
N PRO A 188 -7.87 5.79 12.94
CA PRO A 188 -7.75 5.60 11.50
C PRO A 188 -8.97 4.85 10.96
N GLU A 189 -9.45 5.30 9.80
CA GLU A 189 -10.53 4.66 9.05
C GLU A 189 -10.01 4.08 7.74
N VAL A 190 -10.64 3.02 7.25
CA VAL A 190 -10.39 2.45 5.92
C VAL A 190 -11.71 2.23 5.20
N ILE A 191 -11.69 2.33 3.87
CA ILE A 191 -12.84 2.03 3.01
C ILE A 191 -12.51 0.83 2.14
N ILE A 192 -13.29 -0.24 2.28
CA ILE A 192 -12.94 -1.56 1.78
C ILE A 192 -14.05 -2.09 0.88
N ARG A 193 -13.69 -2.35 -0.37
CA ARG A 193 -14.56 -3.06 -1.32
C ARG A 193 -14.52 -4.56 -1.10
N LEU A 194 -15.66 -5.22 -1.19
CA LEU A 194 -15.77 -6.67 -1.25
C LEU A 194 -15.31 -7.17 -2.62
N VAL A 195 -14.23 -7.94 -2.64
CA VAL A 195 -13.71 -8.56 -3.86
C VAL A 195 -14.21 -10.01 -3.91
N PRO A 196 -14.93 -10.44 -4.96
CA PRO A 196 -15.34 -11.82 -5.13
C PRO A 196 -14.14 -12.78 -5.01
N GLY A 197 -14.26 -13.80 -4.15
CA GLY A 197 -13.17 -14.75 -3.87
C GLY A 197 -12.03 -14.19 -2.99
N GLY A 198 -12.04 -12.90 -2.64
CA GLY A 198 -11.04 -12.28 -1.79
C GLY A 198 -11.16 -12.72 -0.34
N VAL A 199 -10.16 -13.44 0.17
CA VAL A 199 -10.19 -13.99 1.55
C VAL A 199 -10.27 -12.88 2.60
N ALA A 200 -9.43 -11.85 2.47
CA ALA A 200 -9.38 -10.75 3.43
C ALA A 200 -10.64 -9.87 3.40
N THR A 201 -11.09 -9.47 2.20
CA THR A 201 -12.28 -8.64 2.06
C THR A 201 -13.54 -9.40 2.47
N LYS A 202 -13.61 -10.72 2.21
CA LYS A 202 -14.69 -11.57 2.74
C LYS A 202 -14.70 -11.60 4.27
N PHE A 203 -13.54 -11.76 4.93
CA PHE A 203 -13.48 -11.71 6.39
C PHE A 203 -14.01 -10.37 6.92
N ILE A 204 -13.50 -9.26 6.38
CA ILE A 204 -13.89 -7.91 6.82
C ILE A 204 -15.38 -7.65 6.60
N HIS A 205 -15.94 -8.14 5.50
CA HIS A 205 -17.35 -7.91 5.16
C HIS A 205 -18.34 -8.85 5.86
N LYS A 206 -17.91 -10.05 6.25
CA LYS A 206 -18.83 -11.13 6.68
C LYS A 206 -18.56 -11.67 8.09
N ALA A 207 -17.37 -11.47 8.65
CA ALA A 207 -16.97 -12.06 9.92
C ALA A 207 -16.51 -11.02 10.95
N MET A 208 -15.87 -9.93 10.51
CA MET A 208 -15.41 -8.87 11.41
C MET A 208 -16.61 -8.17 12.07
N ILE A 209 -16.51 -7.97 13.38
CA ILE A 209 -17.52 -7.27 14.18
C ILE A 209 -16.88 -6.16 15.03
N VAL A 210 -17.72 -5.20 15.46
CA VAL A 210 -17.31 -4.20 16.47
C VAL A 210 -16.87 -4.94 17.73
N GLY A 211 -15.71 -4.56 18.26
CA GLY A 211 -15.09 -5.21 19.42
C GLY A 211 -13.86 -6.05 19.08
N ASP A 212 -13.70 -6.48 17.82
CA ASP A 212 -12.58 -7.32 17.41
C ASP A 212 -11.24 -6.63 17.62
N LYS A 213 -10.25 -7.42 18.06
CA LYS A 213 -8.85 -6.99 18.19
C LYS A 213 -8.11 -7.28 16.90
N ILE A 214 -7.47 -6.27 16.33
CA ILE A 214 -6.78 -6.33 15.04
C ILE A 214 -5.35 -5.81 15.20
N LYS A 215 -4.40 -6.41 14.48
CA LYS A 215 -3.05 -5.87 14.32
C LYS A 215 -2.96 -5.05 13.05
N ILE A 216 -2.50 -3.82 13.20
CA ILE A 216 -2.31 -2.86 12.12
C ILE A 216 -0.83 -2.55 12.01
N THR A 217 -0.28 -2.57 10.80
CA THR A 217 1.10 -2.14 10.54
C THR A 217 1.10 -0.94 9.61
N GLY A 218 1.89 0.09 9.91
CA GLY A 218 2.02 1.27 9.05
C GLY A 218 2.49 2.52 9.79
N PRO A 219 2.32 3.71 9.19
CA PRO A 219 1.77 3.94 7.85
C PRO A 219 2.78 3.62 6.72
N PHE A 220 2.28 3.29 5.55
CA PHE A 220 3.07 3.01 4.35
C PHE A 220 2.62 3.87 3.16
N GLY A 221 3.48 3.92 2.14
CA GLY A 221 3.13 4.48 0.84
C GLY A 221 3.71 5.87 0.61
N GLU A 222 3.98 6.13 -0.67
CA GLU A 222 4.50 7.40 -1.19
C GLU A 222 3.40 8.25 -1.85
N PHE A 223 2.18 7.71 -1.96
CA PHE A 223 1.00 8.47 -2.34
C PHE A 223 0.52 9.30 -1.14
N PHE A 224 0.96 10.55 -1.03
CA PHE A 224 0.48 11.46 0.01
C PHE A 224 0.42 12.91 -0.48
N LEU A 225 -0.37 13.73 0.22
CA LEU A 225 -0.50 15.16 -0.05
C LEU A 225 0.86 15.87 -0.02
N GLN A 226 1.20 16.56 -1.11
CA GLN A 226 2.38 17.41 -1.19
C GLN A 226 2.12 18.77 -0.51
N GLU A 227 2.16 18.79 0.83
CA GLU A 227 1.79 19.97 1.64
C GLU A 227 2.60 21.25 1.33
N LYS A 228 3.81 21.12 0.78
CA LYS A 228 4.66 22.26 0.40
C LYS A 228 4.34 22.85 -0.97
N SER A 229 3.57 22.15 -1.80
CA SER A 229 3.22 22.62 -3.14
C SER A 229 2.09 23.65 -3.06
N ASN A 230 2.10 24.66 -3.94
CA ASN A 230 0.99 25.61 -4.09
C ASN A 230 0.16 25.39 -5.37
N ARG A 231 0.41 24.28 -6.07
CA ARG A 231 -0.27 23.96 -7.33
C ARG A 231 -1.75 23.64 -7.11
N PRO A 232 -2.64 24.01 -8.03
CA PRO A 232 -4.01 23.52 -8.03
C PRO A 232 -4.06 22.00 -8.18
N MET A 233 -5.03 21.37 -7.52
CA MET A 233 -5.12 19.92 -7.37
C MET A 233 -6.23 19.33 -8.25
N ILE A 234 -5.90 18.27 -8.99
CA ILE A 234 -6.87 17.40 -9.66
C ILE A 234 -6.91 16.07 -8.92
N MET A 235 -8.01 15.79 -8.23
CA MET A 235 -8.21 14.52 -7.52
C MET A 235 -9.17 13.66 -8.34
N ILE A 236 -8.82 12.40 -8.60
CA ILE A 236 -9.66 11.49 -9.39
C ILE A 236 -9.76 10.16 -8.66
N ALA A 237 -10.98 9.69 -8.39
CA ALA A 237 -11.16 8.37 -7.79
C ALA A 237 -12.36 7.60 -8.34
N GLY A 238 -12.34 6.29 -8.08
CA GLY A 238 -13.48 5.40 -8.30
C GLY A 238 -13.48 4.21 -7.34
N GLY A 239 -14.66 3.69 -7.02
CA GLY A 239 -14.82 2.60 -6.05
C GLY A 239 -14.25 2.95 -4.68
N SER A 240 -13.50 2.03 -4.05
CA SER A 240 -12.83 2.26 -2.76
C SER A 240 -11.66 3.25 -2.84
N GLY A 241 -11.27 3.70 -4.04
CA GLY A 241 -10.22 4.71 -4.22
C GLY A 241 -10.57 6.10 -3.67
N MET A 242 -11.81 6.31 -3.21
CA MET A 242 -12.16 7.52 -2.45
C MET A 242 -11.40 7.60 -1.12
N ALA A 243 -11.02 6.47 -0.50
CA ALA A 243 -10.37 6.47 0.82
C ALA A 243 -9.22 7.48 0.94
N PRO A 244 -8.11 7.35 0.18
CA PRO A 244 -6.98 8.24 0.38
C PRO A 244 -7.30 9.68 -0.08
N ILE A 245 -8.19 9.86 -1.06
CA ILE A 245 -8.64 11.20 -1.49
C ILE A 245 -9.45 11.89 -0.39
N ARG A 246 -10.32 11.16 0.32
CA ARG A 246 -11.08 11.69 1.47
C ARG A 246 -10.13 12.16 2.57
N SER A 247 -9.09 11.38 2.87
CA SER A 247 -8.05 11.79 3.84
C SER A 247 -7.34 13.07 3.41
N ILE A 248 -6.95 13.18 2.13
CA ILE A 248 -6.36 14.39 1.56
C ILE A 248 -7.31 15.59 1.67
N ILE A 249 -8.60 15.41 1.34
CA ILE A 249 -9.60 16.48 1.41
C ILE A 249 -9.79 16.96 2.86
N PHE A 250 -9.83 16.07 3.86
CA PHE A 250 -9.91 16.49 5.26
C PHE A 250 -8.75 17.41 5.65
N LYS A 251 -7.52 17.02 5.32
CA LYS A 251 -6.36 17.88 5.56
C LYS A 251 -6.46 19.21 4.82
N MET A 252 -6.98 19.22 3.60
CA MET A 252 -7.23 20.48 2.87
C MET A 252 -8.29 21.34 3.56
N MET A 253 -9.37 20.76 4.06
CA MET A 253 -10.42 21.46 4.83
C MET A 253 -9.85 22.10 6.11
N ASP A 254 -8.98 21.37 6.80
CA ASP A 254 -8.31 21.83 8.01
C ASP A 254 -7.41 23.04 7.80
N LEU A 255 -6.79 23.11 6.62
CA LEU A 255 -5.97 24.22 6.17
C LEU A 255 -6.82 25.35 5.56
N GLY A 256 -8.15 25.21 5.51
CA GLY A 256 -9.05 26.19 4.91
C GLY A 256 -9.10 26.17 3.38
N PHE A 257 -8.71 25.06 2.74
CA PHE A 257 -8.59 24.89 1.29
C PHE A 257 -7.77 26.03 0.63
N PRO A 258 -6.46 26.13 0.96
CA PRO A 258 -5.61 27.23 0.49
C PRO A 258 -5.31 27.17 -1.02
N ARG A 259 -5.53 26.01 -1.65
CA ARG A 259 -5.30 25.76 -3.08
C ARG A 259 -6.60 25.38 -3.75
N LYS A 260 -6.75 25.77 -5.03
CA LYS A 260 -7.87 25.29 -5.86
C LYS A 260 -7.79 23.77 -5.96
N GLY A 261 -8.90 23.07 -5.74
CA GLY A 261 -9.00 21.62 -5.85
C GLY A 261 -10.27 21.19 -6.54
N THR A 262 -10.15 20.29 -7.51
CA THR A 262 -11.30 19.65 -8.17
C THR A 262 -11.24 18.15 -7.93
N TYR A 263 -12.28 17.60 -7.31
CA TYR A 263 -12.42 16.17 -7.09
C TYR A 263 -13.44 15.56 -8.04
N PHE A 264 -12.97 14.67 -8.91
CA PHE A 264 -13.75 13.85 -9.82
C PHE A 264 -13.97 12.47 -9.21
N PHE A 265 -15.21 12.05 -9.04
CA PHE A 265 -15.53 10.71 -8.54
C PHE A 265 -16.39 9.94 -9.53
N GLY A 266 -15.83 8.87 -10.09
CA GLY A 266 -16.49 8.02 -11.07
C GLY A 266 -17.11 6.78 -10.42
N ALA A 267 -18.39 6.54 -10.73
CA ALA A 267 -19.11 5.33 -10.36
C ALA A 267 -19.89 4.79 -11.57
N ARG A 268 -20.38 3.54 -11.49
CA ARG A 268 -21.14 2.95 -12.60
C ARG A 268 -22.60 3.38 -12.54
N THR A 269 -23.25 3.14 -11.40
CA THR A 269 -24.66 3.46 -11.12
C THR A 269 -24.76 4.22 -9.79
N LYS A 270 -25.93 4.79 -9.48
CA LYS A 270 -26.13 5.56 -8.24
C LYS A 270 -25.88 4.76 -6.97
N LYS A 271 -26.18 3.45 -6.94
CA LYS A 271 -25.92 2.56 -5.80
C LYS A 271 -24.43 2.30 -5.50
N ASP A 272 -23.54 2.70 -6.40
CA ASP A 272 -22.09 2.58 -6.24
C ASP A 272 -21.48 3.87 -5.68
N LEU A 273 -22.27 4.94 -5.56
CA LEU A 273 -21.88 6.20 -4.95
C LEU A 273 -22.07 6.17 -3.43
N TYR A 274 -21.21 6.91 -2.74
CA TYR A 274 -21.27 7.14 -1.30
C TYR A 274 -20.56 8.46 -0.98
N TYR A 275 -20.91 9.10 0.14
CA TYR A 275 -20.45 10.44 0.52
C TYR A 275 -20.65 11.55 -0.54
N THR A 276 -21.49 11.34 -1.56
CA THR A 276 -21.71 12.32 -2.63
C THR A 276 -22.25 13.63 -2.08
N GLU A 277 -23.30 13.56 -1.28
CA GLU A 277 -24.00 14.69 -0.66
C GLU A 277 -23.07 15.43 0.31
N TYR A 278 -22.29 14.67 1.08
CA TYR A 278 -21.25 15.22 1.93
C TYR A 278 -20.26 16.08 1.13
N PHE A 279 -19.69 15.57 0.04
CA PHE A 279 -18.73 16.33 -0.76
C PHE A 279 -19.36 17.47 -1.57
N LEU A 280 -20.63 17.35 -1.96
CA LEU A 280 -21.40 18.45 -2.54
C LEU A 280 -21.55 19.59 -1.52
N ASP A 281 -21.81 19.29 -0.26
CA ASP A 281 -21.91 20.29 0.80
C ASP A 281 -20.54 20.89 1.17
N VAL A 282 -19.47 20.09 1.14
CA VAL A 282 -18.09 20.61 1.25
C VAL A 282 -17.79 21.60 0.12
N ALA A 283 -18.19 21.31 -1.13
CA ALA A 283 -18.00 22.21 -2.26
C ALA A 283 -18.80 23.52 -2.14
N LYS A 284 -19.98 23.49 -1.49
CA LYS A 284 -20.71 24.73 -1.15
C LYS A 284 -19.99 25.57 -0.08
N LYS A 285 -19.35 24.90 0.89
CA LYS A 285 -18.68 25.55 2.02
C LYS A 285 -17.32 26.17 1.64
N TYR A 286 -16.58 25.55 0.72
CA TYR A 286 -15.22 25.98 0.35
C TYR A 286 -15.18 26.41 -1.13
N PRO A 287 -15.13 27.73 -1.43
CA PRO A 287 -15.16 28.23 -2.81
C PRO A 287 -14.00 27.75 -3.71
N ASN A 288 -12.87 27.38 -3.11
CA ASN A 288 -11.70 26.84 -3.81
C ASN A 288 -11.83 25.33 -4.09
N PHE A 289 -12.89 24.67 -3.64
CA PHE A 289 -13.10 23.25 -3.85
C PHE A 289 -14.31 23.00 -4.76
N LYS A 290 -14.13 22.10 -5.73
CA LYS A 290 -15.20 21.59 -6.59
C LYS A 290 -15.28 20.08 -6.47
N PHE A 291 -16.49 19.56 -6.44
CA PHE A 291 -16.75 18.13 -6.49
C PHE A 291 -17.63 17.81 -7.70
N ILE A 292 -17.21 16.85 -8.51
CA ILE A 292 -17.84 16.47 -9.77
C ILE A 292 -18.01 14.94 -9.78
N PRO A 293 -19.14 14.42 -9.26
CA PRO A 293 -19.46 13.00 -9.38
C PRO A 293 -19.98 12.69 -10.78
N ALA A 294 -19.64 11.52 -11.31
CA ALA A 294 -20.08 11.06 -12.62
C ALA A 294 -20.51 9.59 -12.62
N LEU A 295 -21.58 9.30 -13.35
CA LEU A 295 -22.06 7.94 -13.58
C LEU A 295 -21.77 7.50 -15.02
N SER A 296 -21.09 6.37 -15.19
CA SER A 296 -20.78 5.84 -16.53
C SER A 296 -21.95 5.10 -17.18
N ALA A 297 -22.89 4.59 -16.37
CA ALA A 297 -24.08 3.89 -16.83
C ALA A 297 -25.24 4.12 -15.85
N PRO A 298 -25.74 5.37 -15.71
CA PRO A 298 -26.89 5.67 -14.86
C PRO A 298 -28.11 4.85 -15.29
N LEU A 299 -28.88 4.37 -14.33
CA LEU A 299 -30.15 3.71 -14.63
C LEU A 299 -31.27 4.74 -14.78
N PRO A 300 -32.30 4.51 -15.61
CA PRO A 300 -33.42 5.43 -15.75
C PRO A 300 -34.08 5.81 -14.41
N GLU A 301 -34.16 4.87 -13.48
CA GLU A 301 -34.71 5.07 -12.13
C GLU A 301 -33.84 5.92 -11.19
N ASP A 302 -32.55 6.12 -11.52
CA ASP A 302 -31.63 6.89 -10.66
C ASP A 302 -31.99 8.39 -10.62
N ASN A 303 -32.76 8.87 -11.61
CA ASN A 303 -33.07 10.28 -11.86
C ASN A 303 -31.81 11.16 -11.73
N TRP A 304 -30.74 10.75 -12.40
CA TRP A 304 -29.43 11.37 -12.29
C TRP A 304 -29.32 12.61 -13.16
N GLU A 305 -29.12 13.77 -12.52
CA GLU A 305 -29.07 15.08 -13.20
C GLU A 305 -27.65 15.68 -13.28
N LEU A 306 -26.64 14.98 -12.73
CA LEU A 306 -25.24 15.40 -12.77
C LEU A 306 -24.51 14.78 -13.98
N GLU A 307 -23.18 14.69 -13.91
CA GLU A 307 -22.37 14.28 -15.05
C GLU A 307 -22.54 12.81 -15.42
N VAL A 308 -22.62 12.54 -16.71
CA VAL A 308 -22.77 11.19 -17.29
C VAL A 308 -21.63 10.92 -18.26
N GLY A 309 -21.02 9.74 -18.15
CA GLY A 309 -19.92 9.30 -19.00
C GLY A 309 -18.78 8.66 -18.20
N LEU A 310 -17.74 8.21 -18.91
CA LEU A 310 -16.52 7.77 -18.24
C LEU A 310 -15.86 8.97 -17.56
N ILE A 311 -15.23 8.73 -16.41
CA ILE A 311 -14.61 9.81 -15.63
C ILE A 311 -13.53 10.56 -16.44
N THR A 312 -12.88 9.90 -17.40
CA THR A 312 -11.94 10.50 -18.34
C THR A 312 -12.58 11.59 -19.21
N ASP A 313 -13.81 11.36 -19.68
CA ASP A 313 -14.52 12.31 -20.54
C ASP A 313 -14.98 13.52 -19.73
N VAL A 314 -15.42 13.29 -18.49
CA VAL A 314 -15.77 14.36 -17.54
C VAL A 314 -14.52 15.17 -17.18
N VAL A 315 -13.39 14.54 -16.88
CA VAL A 315 -12.12 15.26 -16.65
C VAL A 315 -11.77 16.12 -17.87
N ARG A 316 -11.86 15.60 -19.10
CA ARG A 316 -11.60 16.39 -20.33
C ARG A 316 -12.54 17.59 -20.48
N LYS A 317 -13.82 17.44 -20.12
CA LYS A 317 -14.84 18.49 -20.21
C LYS A 317 -14.57 19.64 -19.23
N PHE A 318 -14.04 19.34 -18.05
CA PHE A 318 -13.88 20.31 -16.96
C PHE A 318 -12.44 20.79 -16.76
N THR A 319 -11.51 20.39 -17.62
CA THR A 319 -10.09 20.79 -17.53
C THR A 319 -9.58 21.26 -18.87
N ASP A 320 -8.71 22.28 -18.83
CA ASP A 320 -8.00 22.82 -19.99
C ASP A 320 -6.49 22.61 -19.80
N ASP A 321 -5.68 23.67 -19.66
CA ASP A 321 -4.25 23.52 -19.41
C ASP A 321 -3.96 23.06 -17.97
N LEU A 322 -3.30 21.89 -17.86
CA LEU A 322 -2.91 21.27 -16.61
C LEU A 322 -1.40 21.35 -16.33
N SER A 323 -0.63 22.11 -17.12
CA SER A 323 0.83 22.26 -16.96
C SER A 323 1.26 22.77 -15.57
N GLY A 324 0.45 23.64 -14.96
CA GLY A 324 0.67 24.18 -13.61
C GLY A 324 0.01 23.38 -12.47
N HIS A 325 -0.62 22.24 -12.76
CA HIS A 325 -1.39 21.46 -11.78
C HIS A 325 -0.59 20.28 -11.21
N GLU A 326 -1.14 19.66 -10.18
CA GLU A 326 -0.76 18.33 -9.71
C GLU A 326 -1.99 17.43 -9.57
N ALA A 327 -1.82 16.12 -9.72
CA ALA A 327 -2.92 15.17 -9.66
C ALA A 327 -2.72 14.07 -8.62
N TYR A 328 -3.83 13.64 -8.04
CA TYR A 328 -3.92 12.54 -7.08
C TYR A 328 -4.98 11.55 -7.57
N LEU A 329 -4.56 10.36 -8.00
CA LEU A 329 -5.44 9.37 -8.60
C LEU A 329 -5.49 8.09 -7.77
N CYS A 330 -6.69 7.55 -7.53
CA CYS A 330 -6.82 6.29 -6.82
C CYS A 330 -8.04 5.48 -7.27
N GLY A 331 -7.84 4.21 -7.61
CA GLY A 331 -8.89 3.33 -8.13
C GLY A 331 -8.33 2.16 -8.90
N SER A 332 -9.12 1.63 -9.84
CA SER A 332 -8.69 0.47 -10.63
C SER A 332 -7.55 0.83 -11.59
N PRO A 333 -6.64 -0.12 -11.90
CA PRO A 333 -5.52 0.14 -12.81
C PRO A 333 -5.95 0.73 -14.15
N GLY A 334 -7.00 0.18 -14.76
CA GLY A 334 -7.51 0.67 -16.04
C GLY A 334 -8.06 2.10 -16.00
N MET A 335 -8.72 2.50 -14.90
CA MET A 335 -9.19 3.87 -14.72
C MET A 335 -8.00 4.83 -14.58
N ILE A 336 -7.01 4.46 -13.75
CA ILE A 336 -5.82 5.28 -13.52
C ILE A 336 -5.06 5.46 -14.83
N ASP A 337 -4.76 4.38 -15.55
CA ASP A 337 -4.00 4.44 -16.81
C ASP A 337 -4.71 5.30 -17.86
N ALA A 338 -6.04 5.25 -17.93
CA ALA A 338 -6.81 6.09 -18.84
C ALA A 338 -6.79 7.57 -18.41
N CYS A 339 -6.90 7.87 -17.12
CA CYS A 339 -6.85 9.25 -16.61
C CYS A 339 -5.45 9.87 -16.75
N ILE A 340 -4.37 9.11 -16.52
CA ILE A 340 -3.00 9.59 -16.71
C ILE A 340 -2.79 10.06 -18.16
N LYS A 341 -3.31 9.32 -19.15
CA LYS A 341 -3.27 9.73 -20.56
C LYS A 341 -3.96 11.07 -20.77
N VAL A 342 -5.17 11.25 -20.22
CA VAL A 342 -5.91 12.52 -20.30
C VAL A 342 -5.14 13.66 -19.65
N LEU A 343 -4.54 13.46 -18.48
CA LEU A 343 -3.76 14.48 -17.78
C LEU A 343 -2.52 14.90 -18.58
N LYS A 344 -1.80 13.93 -19.16
CA LYS A 344 -0.64 14.19 -20.04
C LYS A 344 -1.05 14.87 -21.35
N GLU A 345 -2.17 14.46 -21.96
CA GLU A 345 -2.78 15.13 -23.13
C GLU A 345 -3.06 16.62 -22.85
N LYS A 346 -3.47 16.94 -21.61
CA LYS A 346 -3.74 18.30 -21.13
C LYS A 346 -2.50 19.04 -20.59
N GLY A 347 -1.29 18.48 -20.78
CA GLY A 347 -0.02 19.14 -20.48
C GLY A 347 0.54 18.94 -19.07
N MET A 348 -0.07 18.10 -18.22
CA MET A 348 0.45 17.84 -16.87
C MET A 348 1.77 17.05 -16.93
N PRO A 349 2.85 17.53 -16.29
CA PRO A 349 4.11 16.79 -16.23
C PRO A 349 3.99 15.54 -15.34
N GLU A 350 4.69 14.47 -15.71
CA GLU A 350 4.58 13.15 -15.08
C GLU A 350 4.97 13.14 -13.61
N GLU A 351 5.95 13.94 -13.22
CA GLU A 351 6.43 14.05 -11.84
C GLU A 351 5.40 14.67 -10.88
N TYR A 352 4.31 15.24 -11.40
CA TYR A 352 3.19 15.80 -10.61
C TYR A 352 1.93 14.94 -10.69
N ILE A 353 2.02 13.72 -11.23
CA ILE A 353 0.94 12.74 -11.27
C ILE A 353 1.21 11.68 -10.20
N TYR A 354 0.58 11.84 -9.04
CA TYR A 354 0.63 10.87 -7.96
C TYR A 354 -0.54 9.90 -8.11
N PHE A 355 -0.28 8.59 -7.99
CA PHE A 355 -1.35 7.60 -8.09
C PHE A 355 -1.13 6.39 -7.18
N ASP A 356 -2.23 5.73 -6.82
CA ASP A 356 -2.24 4.46 -6.10
C ASP A 356 -3.22 3.48 -6.74
N LYS A 357 -2.73 2.32 -7.18
CA LYS A 357 -3.47 1.31 -7.97
C LYS A 357 -3.89 0.15 -7.07
N PHE A 358 -5.19 -0.16 -7.02
CA PHE A 358 -5.76 -1.25 -6.19
C PHE A 358 -6.37 -2.40 -6.98
#